data_AF-A0A1R1YRV9-F1
#
_entry.id   AF-A0A1R1YRV9-F1
#
_cell.length_a   1.000
_cell.length_b   1.000
_cell.length_c   1.000
_cell.angle_alpha   90.00
_cell.angle_beta   90.00
_cell.angle_gamma   90.00
#
_symmetry.space_group_name_H-M   'P 1'
#
loop_
_entity.id
_entity.type
_entity.pdbx_description
1 polymer ?
#
loop_
_entity_poly.entity_id
_entity_poly.type
_entity_poly.pdbx_seq_one_letter_code
_entity_poly.pdbx_strand_id
1 'polypeptide(L)'
;LTRWEKFAKLKGINKKKKDRMVHDDATGELRPSWGYKGMNKKEEGEWLIPIKSTSFGDNSVDVRKDLASKRKENIEKNNKRKQRNVEEAYPKAAKAKLDSVKGKQLAAANDRAAKKKLLKQSIVLSKVSTASMGKFDKKLEGEPKLRRAKQKLPSVTRSAADERDANKAIISKLF
;
A
#
# COMPACT_ATOMS: atom_id res chain seq x y z
N LEU A 1 3.68 -14.10 8.04
CA LEU A 1 5.05 -14.46 7.61
C LEU A 1 5.15 -14.35 6.10
N THR A 2 5.94 -13.39 5.61
CA THR A 2 6.31 -13.29 4.19
C THR A 2 7.13 -14.50 3.77
N ARG A 3 7.26 -14.74 2.46
CA ARG A 3 8.09 -15.85 1.96
C ARG A 3 9.53 -15.80 2.48
N TRP A 4 10.12 -14.60 2.57
CA TRP A 4 11.46 -14.40 3.09
C TRP A 4 11.55 -14.71 4.59
N GLU A 5 10.58 -14.30 5.40
CA GLU A 5 10.57 -14.61 6.84
C GLU A 5 10.46 -16.11 7.11
N LYS A 6 9.67 -16.83 6.31
CA LYS A 6 9.60 -18.30 6.39
C LYS A 6 10.95 -18.93 6.08
N PHE A 7 11.60 -18.48 5.00
CA PHE A 7 12.93 -18.96 4.62
C PHE A 7 13.98 -18.65 5.70
N ALA A 8 14.00 -17.42 6.21
CA ALA A 8 14.91 -17.00 7.27
C ALA A 8 14.74 -17.84 8.54
N LYS A 9 13.49 -18.12 8.95
CA LYS A 9 13.21 -18.98 10.11
C LYS A 9 13.71 -20.42 9.89
N LEU A 10 13.48 -20.99 8.70
CA LEU A 10 13.93 -22.34 8.36
C LEU A 10 15.46 -22.45 8.31
N LYS A 11 16.14 -21.40 7.86
CA LYS A 11 17.61 -21.34 7.78
C LYS A 11 18.27 -20.80 9.05
N GLY A 12 17.51 -20.45 10.09
CA GLY A 12 18.05 -19.86 11.31
C GLY A 12 18.72 -18.49 11.09
N ILE A 13 18.32 -17.75 10.04
CA ILE A 13 18.88 -16.43 9.73
C ILE A 13 18.30 -15.40 10.70
N ASN A 14 19.14 -14.90 11.59
CA ASN A 14 18.78 -13.86 12.55
C ASN A 14 18.81 -12.46 11.89
N LYS A 15 17.79 -11.66 12.17
CA LYS A 15 17.70 -10.27 11.69
C LYS A 15 18.72 -9.40 12.43
N LYS A 16 19.69 -8.86 11.70
CA LYS A 16 20.66 -7.87 12.23
C LYS A 16 20.30 -6.46 11.75
N LYS A 17 20.54 -5.46 12.60
CA LYS A 17 20.46 -4.04 12.20
C LYS A 17 21.69 -3.71 11.35
N LYS A 18 21.47 -3.02 10.23
CA LYS A 18 22.56 -2.51 9.38
C LYS A 18 22.79 -1.03 9.72
N ASP A 19 24.05 -0.63 9.80
CA ASP A 19 24.42 0.76 10.06
C ASP A 19 24.16 1.66 8.84
N ARG A 20 23.85 2.92 9.13
CA ARG A 20 23.54 3.91 8.09
C ARG A 20 24.79 4.37 7.35
N MET A 21 25.90 4.53 8.06
CA MET A 21 27.18 5.01 7.52
C MET A 21 28.10 3.83 7.21
N VAL A 22 28.84 3.95 6.12
CA VAL A 22 29.81 2.98 5.61
C VAL A 22 31.09 3.74 5.28
N HIS A 23 32.23 3.20 5.69
CA HIS A 23 33.54 3.76 5.37
C HIS A 23 33.85 3.54 3.89
N ASP A 24 34.27 4.59 3.19
CA ASP A 24 34.70 4.52 1.79
C ASP A 24 36.23 4.52 1.73
N ASP A 25 36.83 3.33 1.56
CA ASP A 25 38.28 3.13 1.62
C ASP A 25 39.07 3.97 0.60
N ALA A 26 38.44 4.36 -0.52
CA ALA A 26 39.09 5.19 -1.53
C ALA A 26 39.25 6.66 -1.11
N THR A 27 38.36 7.15 -0.24
CA THR A 27 38.36 8.56 0.20
C THR A 27 38.66 8.73 1.69
N GLY A 28 38.60 7.65 2.47
CA GLY A 28 38.73 7.68 3.93
C GLY A 28 37.53 8.31 4.65
N GLU A 29 36.44 8.61 3.92
CA GLU A 29 35.27 9.29 4.46
C GLU A 29 34.18 8.30 4.88
N LEU A 30 33.45 8.64 5.94
CA LEU A 30 32.19 7.96 6.26
C LEU A 30 31.08 8.50 5.37
N ARG A 31 30.55 7.64 4.50
CA ARG A 31 29.44 7.97 3.59
C ARG A 31 28.18 7.18 3.94
N PRO A 32 26.98 7.73 3.68
CA PRO A 32 25.76 6.98 3.90
C PRO A 32 25.68 5.79 2.92
N SER A 33 25.15 4.66 3.39
CA SER A 33 24.92 3.48 2.54
C SER A 33 23.87 3.73 1.45
N TRP A 34 22.91 4.62 1.70
CA TRP A 34 21.85 5.04 0.78
C TRP A 34 21.46 6.49 1.06
N GLY A 35 20.92 7.20 0.06
CA GLY A 35 20.50 8.60 0.16
C GLY A 35 21.38 9.55 -0.67
N TYR A 36 21.56 10.78 -0.18
CA TYR A 36 22.44 11.76 -0.83
C TYR A 36 23.89 11.29 -0.78
N LYS A 37 24.57 11.27 -1.95
CA LYS A 37 25.93 10.71 -2.11
C LYS A 37 26.09 9.30 -1.50
N GLY A 38 25.03 8.48 -1.60
CA GLY A 38 25.02 7.13 -1.06
C GLY A 38 25.98 6.18 -1.77
N MET A 39 26.62 5.29 -1.01
CA MET A 39 27.56 4.29 -1.53
C MET A 39 26.94 3.35 -2.57
N ASN A 40 25.62 3.16 -2.53
CA ASN A 40 24.86 2.35 -3.49
C ASN A 40 24.89 2.84 -4.94
N LYS A 41 25.31 4.09 -5.20
CA LYS A 41 25.42 4.68 -6.55
C LYS A 41 26.87 4.98 -6.94
N LYS A 42 27.85 4.55 -6.16
CA LYS A 42 29.27 4.86 -6.38
C LYS A 42 29.71 4.48 -7.80
N GLU A 43 29.44 3.25 -8.22
CA GLU A 43 29.78 2.71 -9.55
C GLU A 43 29.22 3.54 -10.72
N GLU A 44 28.07 4.19 -10.54
CA GLU A 44 27.43 4.98 -11.61
C GLU A 44 28.00 6.40 -11.72
N GLY A 45 28.53 6.91 -10.60
CA GLY A 45 29.12 8.24 -10.50
C GLY A 45 30.61 8.27 -10.81
N GLU A 46 31.24 7.12 -11.08
CA GLU A 46 32.64 7.05 -11.46
C GLU A 46 32.87 7.63 -12.86
N TRP A 47 33.97 8.37 -13.00
CA TRP A 47 34.38 9.00 -14.25
C TRP A 47 34.78 7.96 -15.30
N LEU A 48 35.38 6.85 -14.86
CA LEU A 48 35.78 5.71 -15.67
C LEU A 48 35.12 4.44 -15.13
N ILE A 49 34.37 3.73 -15.97
CA ILE A 49 33.73 2.45 -15.61
C ILE A 49 34.32 1.36 -16.51
N PRO A 50 34.93 0.30 -15.94
CA PRO A 50 35.51 -0.77 -16.75
C PRO A 50 34.42 -1.53 -17.50
N ILE A 51 34.59 -1.66 -18.81
CA ILE A 51 33.75 -2.51 -19.66
C ILE A 51 34.31 -3.92 -19.65
N LYS A 52 33.43 -4.93 -19.65
CA LYS A 52 33.85 -6.33 -19.73
C LYS A 52 34.50 -6.59 -21.10
N SER A 53 35.58 -7.37 -21.13
CA SER A 53 36.37 -7.64 -22.35
C SER A 53 35.55 -8.18 -23.53
N THR A 54 34.46 -8.91 -23.25
CA THR A 54 33.52 -9.44 -24.25
C THR A 54 32.73 -8.37 -25.01
N SER A 55 32.65 -7.16 -24.47
CA SER A 55 31.82 -6.05 -24.99
C SER A 55 32.68 -4.88 -25.48
N PHE A 56 34.01 -5.06 -25.53
CA PHE A 56 34.98 -4.02 -25.84
C PHE A 56 34.90 -3.48 -27.29
N GLY A 57 34.26 -4.21 -28.21
CA GLY A 57 34.10 -3.81 -29.61
C GLY A 57 32.74 -3.18 -29.97
N ASP A 58 31.78 -3.16 -29.04
CA ASP A 58 30.44 -2.63 -29.29
C ASP A 58 30.29 -1.23 -28.68
N ASN A 59 30.59 -0.21 -29.49
CA ASN A 59 30.48 1.20 -29.11
C ASN A 59 29.03 1.67 -28.85
N SER A 60 28.03 0.79 -29.01
CA SER A 60 26.62 1.13 -28.80
C SER A 60 26.16 0.96 -27.35
N VAL A 61 26.93 0.27 -26.50
CA VAL A 61 26.50 -0.08 -25.13
C VAL A 61 26.91 0.99 -24.11
N ASP A 62 25.91 1.71 -23.60
CA ASP A 62 26.08 2.68 -22.53
C ASP A 62 26.01 1.99 -21.15
N VAL A 63 27.18 1.71 -20.57
CA VAL A 63 27.31 1.00 -19.28
C VAL A 63 26.58 1.71 -18.13
N ARG A 64 26.52 3.04 -18.14
CA ARG A 64 25.80 3.79 -17.09
C ARG A 64 24.31 3.57 -17.18
N LYS A 65 23.75 3.52 -18.39
CA LYS A 65 22.34 3.16 -18.60
C LYS A 65 22.05 1.73 -18.16
N ASP A 66 22.97 0.79 -18.39
CA ASP A 66 22.82 -0.59 -17.97
C ASP A 66 22.82 -0.77 -16.45
N LEU A 67 23.71 -0.07 -15.73
CA LEU A 67 23.69 -0.07 -14.26
C LEU A 67 22.38 0.52 -13.74
N ALA A 68 21.90 1.59 -14.37
CA ALA A 68 20.64 2.22 -14.01
C ALA A 68 19.41 1.35 -14.30
N SER A 69 19.40 0.62 -15.42
CA SER A 69 18.34 -0.30 -15.79
C SER A 69 18.31 -1.50 -14.83
N LYS A 70 19.47 -2.11 -14.53
CA LYS A 70 19.59 -3.19 -13.53
C LYS A 70 19.06 -2.77 -12.16
N ARG A 71 19.37 -1.55 -11.72
CA ARG A 71 18.86 -1.01 -10.45
C ARG A 71 17.33 -0.88 -10.48
N LYS A 72 16.76 -0.34 -11.56
CA LYS A 72 15.30 -0.22 -11.73
C LYS A 72 14.63 -1.59 -11.75
N GLU A 73 15.20 -2.55 -12.49
CA GLU A 73 14.72 -3.93 -12.55
C GLU A 73 14.70 -4.59 -11.16
N ASN A 74 15.73 -4.36 -10.35
CA ASN A 74 15.78 -4.86 -8.97
C ASN A 74 14.68 -4.24 -8.09
N ILE A 75 14.40 -2.95 -8.26
CA ILE A 75 13.31 -2.26 -7.56
C ILE A 75 11.95 -2.83 -7.99
N GLU A 76 11.74 -3.04 -9.28
CA GLU A 76 10.51 -3.62 -9.84
C GLU A 76 10.30 -5.05 -9.35
N LYS A 77 11.35 -5.88 -9.36
CA LYS A 77 11.32 -7.23 -8.78
C LYS A 77 10.95 -7.21 -7.31
N ASN A 78 11.48 -6.27 -6.53
CA ASN A 78 11.13 -6.12 -5.12
C ASN A 78 9.66 -5.71 -4.93
N ASN A 79 9.18 -4.75 -5.72
CA ASN A 79 7.78 -4.31 -5.70
C ASN A 79 6.82 -5.44 -6.07
N LYS A 80 7.13 -6.22 -7.09
CA LYS A 80 6.36 -7.40 -7.50
C LYS A 80 6.32 -8.46 -6.40
N ARG A 81 7.45 -8.70 -5.71
CA ARG A 81 7.50 -9.61 -4.54
C ARG A 81 6.66 -9.08 -3.38
N LYS A 82 6.69 -7.76 -3.12
CA LYS A 82 5.86 -7.10 -2.11
C LYS A 82 4.37 -7.27 -2.43
N GLN A 83 3.96 -7.00 -3.67
CA GLN A 83 2.58 -7.20 -4.13
C GLN A 83 2.13 -8.64 -3.91
N ARG A 84 2.91 -9.63 -4.37
CA ARG A 84 2.59 -11.05 -4.15
C ARG A 84 2.49 -11.42 -2.67
N ASN A 85 3.38 -10.90 -1.81
CA ASN A 85 3.29 -11.15 -0.36
C ASN A 85 2.02 -10.53 0.24
N VAL A 86 1.62 -9.33 -0.22
CA VAL A 86 0.36 -8.69 0.18
C VAL A 86 -0.83 -9.48 -0.33
N GLU A 87 -0.82 -9.92 -1.58
CA GLU A 87 -1.82 -10.79 -2.21
C GLU A 87 -1.85 -12.20 -1.64
N GLU A 88 -0.84 -12.68 -0.92
CA GLU A 88 -0.90 -13.96 -0.20
C GLU A 88 -1.38 -13.76 1.24
N ALA A 89 -1.07 -12.60 1.83
CA ALA A 89 -1.54 -12.22 3.16
C ALA A 89 -3.02 -11.83 3.14
N TYR A 90 -3.45 -11.07 2.14
CA TYR A 90 -4.81 -10.57 1.97
C TYR A 90 -5.85 -11.67 1.81
N PRO A 91 -5.73 -12.69 0.94
CA PRO A 91 -6.69 -13.78 0.84
C PRO A 91 -6.67 -14.64 2.09
N LYS A 92 -5.60 -14.72 2.88
CA LYS A 92 -5.63 -15.41 4.17
C LYS A 92 -6.41 -14.61 5.21
N ALA A 93 -6.19 -13.29 5.28
CA ALA A 93 -6.93 -12.41 6.18
C ALA A 93 -8.40 -12.21 5.73
N ALA A 94 -8.64 -12.13 4.42
CA ALA A 94 -9.94 -12.00 3.79
C ALA A 94 -10.69 -13.33 3.77
N LYS A 95 -10.02 -14.48 3.63
CA LYS A 95 -10.63 -15.81 3.85
C LYS A 95 -10.93 -16.04 5.32
N ALA A 96 -10.03 -15.69 6.25
CA ALA A 96 -10.35 -15.73 7.68
C ALA A 96 -11.52 -14.79 8.04
N LYS A 97 -11.54 -13.57 7.47
CA LYS A 97 -12.70 -12.68 7.58
C LYS A 97 -13.93 -13.27 6.91
N LEU A 98 -13.82 -13.81 5.71
CA LEU A 98 -14.93 -14.42 4.95
C LEU A 98 -15.47 -15.65 5.66
N ASP A 99 -14.64 -16.45 6.32
CA ASP A 99 -15.04 -17.64 7.08
C ASP A 99 -15.73 -17.23 8.39
N SER A 100 -15.23 -16.20 9.07
CA SER A 100 -15.91 -15.59 10.23
C SER A 100 -17.23 -14.90 9.86
N VAL A 101 -17.26 -14.27 8.67
CA VAL A 101 -18.42 -13.62 8.09
C VAL A 101 -19.35 -14.69 7.50
N LYS A 102 -18.89 -15.84 7.00
CA LYS A 102 -19.69 -16.98 6.54
C LYS A 102 -20.35 -17.67 7.72
N GLY A 103 -19.66 -17.84 8.85
CA GLY A 103 -20.30 -18.31 10.08
C GLY A 103 -21.46 -17.40 10.51
N LYS A 104 -21.26 -16.07 10.45
CA LYS A 104 -22.31 -15.07 10.71
C LYS A 104 -23.34 -14.91 9.58
N GLN A 105 -22.95 -15.12 8.32
CA GLN A 105 -23.80 -15.02 7.12
C GLN A 105 -24.55 -16.32 6.87
N LEU A 106 -24.14 -17.49 7.36
CA LEU A 106 -24.97 -18.69 7.36
C LEU A 106 -26.10 -18.51 8.37
N ALA A 107 -25.82 -17.91 9.53
CA ALA A 107 -26.84 -17.46 10.47
C ALA A 107 -27.72 -16.31 9.90
N ALA A 108 -27.13 -15.35 9.19
CA ALA A 108 -27.85 -14.20 8.59
C ALA A 108 -28.39 -14.45 7.16
N ALA A 109 -28.05 -15.55 6.50
CA ALA A 109 -28.58 -15.91 5.17
C ALA A 109 -30.03 -16.37 5.30
N ASN A 110 -30.40 -16.90 6.47
CA ASN A 110 -31.78 -17.13 6.83
C ASN A 110 -32.48 -15.84 7.30
N ASP A 111 -31.73 -14.77 7.55
CA ASP A 111 -32.28 -13.47 7.92
C ASP A 111 -32.54 -12.61 6.66
N ARG A 112 -33.78 -12.67 6.18
CA ARG A 112 -34.28 -11.88 5.05
C ARG A 112 -34.04 -10.37 5.23
N ALA A 113 -34.00 -9.87 6.47
CA ALA A 113 -33.77 -8.46 6.74
C ALA A 113 -32.32 -8.04 6.44
N ALA A 114 -31.34 -8.88 6.79
CA ALA A 114 -29.93 -8.64 6.51
C ALA A 114 -29.66 -8.60 5.00
N LYS A 115 -30.23 -9.55 4.23
CA LYS A 115 -30.16 -9.55 2.76
C LYS A 115 -30.75 -8.28 2.15
N LYS A 116 -31.91 -7.83 2.63
CA LYS A 116 -32.55 -6.59 2.17
C LYS A 116 -31.69 -5.35 2.46
N LYS A 117 -31.00 -5.30 3.60
CA LYS A 117 -30.07 -4.21 3.95
C LYS A 117 -28.84 -4.20 3.03
N LEU A 118 -28.24 -5.37 2.79
CA LEU A 118 -27.08 -5.51 1.89
C LEU A 118 -27.42 -5.10 0.45
N LEU A 119 -28.58 -5.54 -0.05
CA LEU A 119 -29.08 -5.15 -1.37
C LEU A 119 -29.30 -3.63 -1.49
N LYS A 120 -29.91 -3.01 -0.47
CA LYS A 120 -30.05 -1.54 -0.44
C LYS A 120 -28.70 -0.83 -0.45
N GLN A 121 -27.71 -1.38 0.26
CA GLN A 121 -26.37 -0.81 0.32
C GLN A 121 -25.62 -0.94 -1.01
N SER A 122 -25.73 -2.10 -1.70
CA SER A 122 -25.11 -2.29 -3.02
C SER A 122 -25.70 -1.37 -4.08
N ILE A 123 -27.02 -1.15 -4.05
CA ILE A 123 -27.73 -0.19 -4.92
C ILE A 123 -27.24 1.24 -4.68
N VAL A 124 -26.96 1.62 -3.43
CA VAL A 124 -26.43 2.96 -3.11
C VAL A 124 -24.98 3.09 -3.59
N LEU A 125 -24.15 2.06 -3.40
CA LEU A 125 -22.75 2.07 -3.80
C LEU A 125 -22.59 2.13 -5.31
N SER A 126 -23.38 1.35 -6.06
CA SER A 126 -23.31 1.35 -7.53
C SER A 126 -23.59 2.73 -8.12
N LYS A 127 -24.57 3.48 -7.57
CA LYS A 127 -24.89 4.84 -7.99
C LYS A 127 -23.71 5.80 -7.80
N VAL A 128 -22.97 5.68 -6.69
CA VAL A 128 -21.82 6.54 -6.40
C VAL A 128 -20.63 6.24 -7.31
N SER A 129 -20.49 4.99 -7.76
CA SER A 129 -19.39 4.55 -8.63
C SER A 129 -19.50 5.04 -10.08
N THR A 130 -20.70 5.46 -10.53
CA THR A 130 -20.89 5.99 -11.88
C THR A 130 -20.48 7.46 -11.94
N ALA A 131 -19.82 7.88 -13.03
CA ALA A 131 -19.37 9.27 -13.22
C ALA A 131 -20.51 10.30 -13.11
N SER A 132 -21.75 9.90 -13.43
CA SER A 132 -22.96 10.73 -13.35
C SER A 132 -23.76 10.54 -12.05
N MET A 133 -23.23 9.83 -11.05
CA MET A 133 -23.91 9.51 -9.78
C MET A 133 -25.27 8.81 -9.95
N GLY A 134 -25.51 8.14 -11.09
CA GLY A 134 -26.80 7.54 -11.44
C GLY A 134 -27.89 8.55 -11.83
N LYS A 135 -27.51 9.75 -12.29
CA LYS A 135 -28.45 10.80 -12.73
C LYS A 135 -29.18 10.43 -14.03
N PHE A 136 -28.54 9.67 -14.91
CA PHE A 136 -29.08 9.24 -16.21
C PHE A 136 -29.55 7.78 -16.23
N ASP A 137 -29.30 7.02 -15.15
CA ASP A 137 -29.70 5.62 -15.06
C ASP A 137 -31.23 5.52 -14.82
N LYS A 138 -31.90 4.57 -15.48
CA LYS A 138 -33.34 4.31 -15.27
C LYS A 138 -33.59 3.86 -13.82
N LYS A 139 -34.52 4.52 -13.13
CA LYS A 139 -34.86 4.22 -11.73
C LYS A 139 -35.96 3.17 -11.68
N LEU A 140 -35.76 2.13 -10.88
CA LEU A 140 -36.79 1.14 -10.58
C LEU A 140 -37.70 1.63 -9.45
N GLU A 141 -38.94 1.15 -9.45
CA GLU A 141 -39.93 1.45 -8.41
C GLU A 141 -39.44 1.00 -7.02
N GLY A 142 -39.51 1.89 -6.04
CA GLY A 142 -39.08 1.62 -4.66
C GLY A 142 -37.59 1.82 -4.37
N GLU A 143 -36.80 2.36 -5.30
CA GLU A 143 -35.40 2.69 -5.04
C GLU A 143 -35.23 3.86 -4.04
N PRO A 144 -34.32 3.75 -3.06
CA PRO A 144 -34.07 4.83 -2.13
C PRO A 144 -33.44 6.04 -2.85
N LYS A 145 -34.03 7.23 -2.68
CA LYS A 145 -33.47 8.49 -3.17
C LYS A 145 -32.24 8.84 -2.32
N LEU A 146 -31.05 8.70 -2.89
CA LEU A 146 -29.81 9.10 -2.23
C LEU A 146 -29.66 10.63 -2.30
N ARG A 147 -30.09 11.33 -1.24
CA ARG A 147 -29.77 12.75 -1.07
C ARG A 147 -28.53 12.84 -0.19
N ARG A 148 -27.50 13.55 -0.66
CA ARG A 148 -26.41 13.95 0.23
C ARG A 148 -27.02 14.82 1.33
N ALA A 149 -26.94 14.38 2.58
CA ALA A 149 -27.26 15.25 3.70
C ALA A 149 -26.35 16.47 3.60
N LYS A 150 -26.95 17.67 3.53
CA LYS A 150 -26.16 18.90 3.62
C LYS A 150 -25.40 18.83 4.95
N GLN A 151 -24.08 18.91 4.88
CA GLN A 151 -23.28 19.01 6.10
C GLN A 151 -23.72 20.28 6.83
N LYS A 152 -24.34 20.10 7.99
CA LYS A 152 -24.63 21.23 8.88
C LYS A 152 -23.31 21.55 9.56
N LEU A 153 -22.74 22.71 9.24
CA LEU A 153 -21.57 23.17 9.96
C LEU A 153 -21.95 23.39 11.44
N PRO A 154 -21.03 23.07 12.36
CA PRO A 154 -21.07 23.60 13.72
C PRO A 154 -21.49 25.07 13.78
N SER A 155 -22.32 25.45 14.75
CA SER A 155 -22.33 26.85 15.20
C SER A 155 -20.93 27.25 15.67
N VAL A 156 -20.53 28.49 15.43
CA VAL A 156 -19.25 29.04 15.93
C VAL A 156 -19.29 29.20 17.46
N THR A 157 -20.48 29.43 18.03
CA THR A 157 -20.71 29.52 19.47
C THR A 157 -21.22 28.19 20.02
N ARG A 158 -20.32 27.30 20.41
CA ARG A 158 -20.66 26.02 21.07
C ARG A 158 -20.44 26.10 22.57
N SER A 159 -21.15 25.25 23.31
CA SER A 159 -20.90 25.08 24.74
C SER A 159 -19.57 24.35 24.95
N ALA A 160 -18.83 24.71 26.00
CA ALA A 160 -17.56 24.07 26.36
C ALA A 160 -17.70 22.56 26.59
N ALA A 161 -18.89 22.08 26.96
CA ALA A 161 -19.16 20.64 27.09
C ALA A 161 -19.14 19.93 25.73
N ASP A 162 -19.81 20.49 24.72
CA ASP A 162 -19.88 19.92 23.37
C ASP A 162 -18.50 19.87 22.71
N GLU A 163 -17.67 20.89 22.95
CA GLU A 163 -16.29 20.94 22.44
C GLU A 163 -15.42 19.86 23.09
N ARG A 164 -15.54 19.66 24.41
CA ARG A 164 -14.81 18.60 25.13
C ARG A 164 -15.17 17.22 24.60
N ASP A 165 -16.44 16.95 24.36
CA ASP A 165 -16.89 15.65 23.88
C ASP A 165 -16.49 15.41 22.41
N ALA A 166 -16.53 16.45 21.57
CA ALA A 166 -15.98 16.38 20.22
C ALA A 166 -14.48 16.07 20.22
N ASN A 167 -13.71 16.73 21.10
CA ASN A 167 -12.28 16.51 21.24
C ASN A 167 -11.98 15.08 21.75
N LYS A 168 -12.72 14.58 22.73
CA LYS A 168 -12.60 13.19 23.20
C LYS A 168 -12.86 12.19 22.07
N ALA A 169 -13.89 12.41 21.26
CA ALA A 169 -14.23 11.54 20.14
C ALA A 169 -13.16 11.53 19.03
N ILE A 170 -12.44 12.64 18.86
CA ILE A 170 -11.28 12.73 17.96
C ILE A 170 -10.11 11.94 18.55
N ILE A 171 -9.81 12.14 19.84
CA ILE A 171 -8.74 11.43 20.55
C ILE A 171 -8.97 9.91 20.50
N SER A 172 -10.19 9.42 20.74
CA SER A 172 -10.52 8.00 20.70
C SER A 172 -10.46 7.36 19.30
N LYS A 173 -10.34 8.16 18.24
CA LYS A 173 -10.11 7.66 16.87
C LYS A 173 -8.64 7.64 16.50
N LEU A 174 -7.82 8.44 17.19
CA LEU A 174 -6.38 8.55 16.95
C LEU A 174 -5.60 7.53 17.77
N PHE A 175 -6.06 7.24 18.98
CA PHE A 175 -5.51 6.26 19.91
C PHE A 175 -6.50 5.10 20.09
#